data_AF-R7QCH9-F1
#
_entry.id   AF-R7QCH9-F1
#
_cell.length_a   1.000
_cell.length_b   1.000
_cell.length_c   1.000
_cell.angle_alpha   90.00
_cell.angle_beta   90.00
_cell.angle_gamma   90.00
#
_symmetry.space_group_name_H-M   'P 1'
#
loop_
_entity.id
_entity.type
_entity.pdbx_description
1 polymer ?
#
loop_
_entity_poly.entity_id
_entity_poly.type
_entity_poly.pdbx_seq_one_letter_code
_entity_poly.pdbx_strand_id
1 'polypeptide(L)'
;MSEAMQTLPHKFSSKITSTPARYLLEMTSPTSIPSHSHLASPTLLPRSLLPLPSPGQRQPPPHRIMFAFTTPTALSVSNFHPSPRRTTSPRRAHHATPRMSTYRYSPTVDEFFARDVTRQYIAKACPTGEPPLQCIEGNTFDAPYESRTLKRQAQLRYRQLPTAVKVHNMYETRREALIACHGCSHEEARVLNNPMMATAMIVGQAESTRACSRYIRAAGKDEDVMVRSVENVYMKAVNPGGVFSTACTDGQAKYEAYLSQVRGKAAEFRSRQYSKAAKAGAAYAARKRATARTHICVYEDGLYNKYPKMAGSMRPSFGYYAPFVSRPSDGTQARVGGIAKDPGYVFAVEKLGKMLSSAKN
;
A
#
# COMPACT_ATOMS: atom_id res chain seq x y z
N MET A 1 -0.15 34.00 59.92
CA MET A 1 -0.84 32.78 59.44
C MET A 1 0.08 32.12 58.41
N SER A 2 1.18 31.51 58.85
CA SER A 2 1.31 30.13 59.37
C SER A 2 0.89 29.06 58.37
N GLU A 3 1.91 28.45 57.77
CA GLU A 3 2.10 27.03 57.41
C GLU A 3 0.97 26.24 56.73
N ALA A 4 1.29 25.61 55.58
CA ALA A 4 1.22 24.16 55.44
C ALA A 4 1.91 23.69 54.14
N MET A 5 3.19 23.33 54.30
CA MET A 5 3.93 22.42 53.43
C MET A 5 3.30 21.03 53.53
N GLN A 6 2.90 20.41 52.41
CA GLN A 6 2.61 18.98 52.36
C GLN A 6 3.45 18.31 51.28
N THR A 7 4.58 17.77 51.73
CA THR A 7 5.41 16.79 51.04
C THR A 7 4.78 15.40 51.18
N LEU A 8 4.47 14.74 50.08
CA LEU A 8 4.07 13.33 50.05
C LEU A 8 5.26 12.44 49.62
N PRO A 9 5.52 11.31 50.30
CA PRO A 9 6.62 10.42 49.98
C PRO A 9 6.21 9.35 48.97
N HIS A 10 6.90 9.27 47.83
CA HIS A 10 6.85 8.08 46.96
C HIS A 10 8.07 7.20 47.20
N LYS A 11 7.90 6.21 48.08
CA LYS A 11 8.66 4.96 48.03
C LYS A 11 8.05 4.08 46.93
N PHE A 12 8.77 3.86 45.84
CA PHE A 12 8.56 2.68 45.00
C PHE A 12 9.92 2.05 44.72
N SER A 13 10.17 0.98 45.48
CA SER A 13 11.17 -0.03 45.21
C SER A 13 10.53 -1.07 44.30
N SER A 14 11.07 -1.25 43.11
CA SER A 14 11.02 -2.54 42.41
C SER A 14 12.20 -2.65 41.46
N LYS A 15 13.14 -3.50 41.87
CA LYS A 15 14.14 -4.12 40.98
C LYS A 15 13.39 -4.82 39.84
N ILE A 16 13.73 -4.47 38.61
CA ILE A 16 13.49 -5.34 37.45
C ILE A 16 14.84 -5.58 36.80
N THR A 17 15.45 -6.68 37.23
CA THR A 17 16.42 -7.44 36.45
C THR A 17 15.67 -8.22 35.38
N SER A 18 15.88 -7.90 34.11
CA SER A 18 16.16 -8.91 33.06
C SER A 18 16.40 -8.22 31.72
N THR A 19 17.61 -8.44 31.22
CA THR A 19 17.99 -8.35 29.80
C THR A 19 17.00 -9.08 28.89
N PRO A 20 16.85 -8.61 27.64
CA PRO A 20 17.29 -9.52 26.59
C PRO A 20 18.05 -8.86 25.43
N ALA A 21 19.03 -9.62 24.94
CA ALA A 21 19.44 -9.76 23.55
C ALA A 21 19.76 -8.48 22.76
N ARG A 22 21.05 -8.10 22.82
CA ARG A 22 21.74 -7.44 21.70
C ARG A 22 21.63 -8.32 20.46
N TYR A 23 20.78 -7.94 19.50
CA TYR A 23 20.95 -8.38 18.12
C TYR A 23 21.97 -7.44 17.47
N LEU A 24 23.22 -7.91 17.40
CA LEU A 24 24.25 -7.38 16.52
C LEU A 24 23.77 -7.61 15.08
N LEU A 25 23.33 -6.55 14.41
CA LEU A 25 23.32 -6.50 12.95
C LEU A 25 24.74 -6.17 12.52
N GLU A 26 25.49 -7.21 12.15
CA GLU A 26 26.72 -7.07 11.36
C GLU A 26 26.39 -6.33 10.06
N MET A 27 26.82 -5.07 9.98
CA MET A 27 26.99 -4.38 8.71
C MET A 27 28.31 -4.82 8.12
N THR A 28 28.28 -5.77 7.19
CA THR A 28 29.42 -6.04 6.31
C THR A 28 29.46 -4.99 5.20
N SER A 29 30.44 -4.10 5.30
CA SER A 29 30.87 -3.19 4.23
C SER A 29 31.46 -3.96 3.04
N PRO A 30 31.38 -3.43 1.81
CA PRO A 30 31.90 -4.10 0.62
C PRO A 30 33.42 -3.88 0.49
N THR A 31 34.19 -4.96 0.43
CA THR A 31 35.61 -4.92 0.08
C THR A 31 35.88 -5.55 -1.28
N SER A 32 36.63 -4.77 -2.07
CA SER A 32 37.60 -5.14 -3.10
C SER A 32 37.14 -5.89 -4.35
N ILE A 33 37.27 -5.16 -5.46
CA ILE A 33 37.37 -5.62 -6.84
C ILE A 33 38.72 -6.33 -7.04
N PRO A 34 38.77 -7.55 -7.60
CA PRO A 34 39.94 -8.02 -8.31
C PRO A 34 39.72 -7.88 -9.82
N SER A 35 40.59 -7.06 -10.41
CA SER A 35 40.89 -6.98 -11.82
C SER A 35 41.53 -8.28 -12.31
N HIS A 36 40.90 -8.98 -13.25
CA HIS A 36 41.60 -9.93 -14.12
C HIS A 36 41.15 -9.77 -15.58
N SER A 37 42.09 -9.27 -16.35
CA SER A 37 42.16 -9.24 -17.80
C SER A 37 42.40 -10.64 -18.37
N HIS A 38 41.50 -11.11 -19.24
CA HIS A 38 41.85 -12.06 -20.29
C HIS A 38 41.11 -11.67 -21.57
N LEU A 39 41.86 -11.13 -22.54
CA LEU A 39 41.43 -11.04 -23.92
C LEU A 39 41.28 -12.46 -24.48
N ALA A 40 40.07 -12.84 -24.83
CA ALA A 40 39.81 -13.94 -25.74
C ALA A 40 39.27 -13.35 -27.05
N SER A 41 40.02 -13.56 -28.13
CA SER A 41 39.68 -13.17 -29.49
C SER A 41 38.35 -13.81 -29.93
N PRO A 42 37.41 -13.06 -30.55
CA PRO A 42 36.19 -13.65 -31.08
C PRO A 42 36.50 -14.35 -32.41
N THR A 43 36.48 -15.67 -32.40
CA THR A 43 36.41 -16.49 -33.62
C THR A 43 35.05 -16.24 -34.28
N LEU A 44 35.07 -15.65 -35.47
CA LEU A 44 33.91 -15.47 -36.33
C LEU A 44 33.36 -16.84 -36.75
N LEU A 45 32.24 -17.26 -36.17
CA LEU A 45 31.46 -18.38 -36.68
C LEU A 45 30.56 -17.91 -37.84
N PRO A 46 30.39 -18.72 -38.90
CA PRO A 46 29.53 -18.39 -40.02
C PRO A 46 28.07 -18.30 -39.59
N ARG A 47 27.46 -17.15 -39.90
CA ARG A 47 26.07 -16.80 -39.63
C ARG A 47 25.16 -17.52 -40.63
N SER A 48 25.00 -18.82 -40.47
CA SER A 48 24.09 -19.62 -41.30
C SER A 48 23.14 -20.42 -40.43
N LEU A 49 21.84 -20.17 -40.62
CA LEU A 49 20.69 -20.95 -40.15
C LEU A 49 20.34 -20.82 -38.66
N LEU A 50 20.03 -19.60 -38.21
CA LEU A 50 19.14 -19.46 -37.05
C LEU A 50 17.70 -19.75 -37.49
N PRO A 51 16.98 -20.67 -36.83
CA PRO A 51 15.59 -20.96 -37.15
C PRO A 51 14.73 -19.70 -36.94
N LEU A 52 13.89 -19.39 -37.93
CA LEU A 52 12.91 -18.31 -37.85
C LEU A 52 12.07 -18.49 -36.57
N PRO A 53 11.87 -17.43 -35.76
CA PRO A 53 11.01 -17.51 -34.60
C PRO A 53 9.60 -17.91 -35.06
N SER A 54 9.08 -18.99 -34.49
CA SER A 54 7.73 -19.46 -34.78
C SER A 54 6.71 -18.37 -34.42
N PRO A 55 5.55 -18.29 -35.11
CA PRO A 55 4.55 -17.22 -34.94
C PRO A 55 3.91 -17.09 -33.54
N GLY A 56 4.42 -17.80 -32.52
CA GLY A 56 4.07 -17.67 -31.11
C GLY A 56 5.24 -17.33 -30.16
N GLN A 57 6.49 -17.26 -30.63
CA GLN A 57 7.62 -16.85 -29.80
C GLN A 57 7.67 -15.33 -29.65
N ARG A 58 7.99 -14.86 -28.44
CA ARG A 58 8.10 -13.43 -28.12
C ARG A 58 9.11 -12.79 -29.07
N GLN A 59 8.64 -11.85 -29.89
CA GLN A 59 9.54 -10.97 -30.61
C GLN A 59 10.43 -10.24 -29.59
N PRO A 60 11.77 -10.25 -29.77
CA PRO A 60 12.64 -9.39 -28.99
C PRO A 60 12.21 -7.92 -29.19
N PRO A 61 12.47 -7.03 -28.22
CA PRO A 61 12.16 -5.62 -28.39
C PRO A 61 12.81 -5.09 -29.67
N PRO A 62 12.16 -4.17 -30.41
CA PRO A 62 12.76 -3.59 -31.60
C PRO A 62 14.12 -3.01 -31.22
N HIS A 63 15.17 -3.54 -31.83
CA HIS A 63 16.51 -2.97 -31.69
C HIS A 63 16.51 -1.55 -32.27
N ARG A 64 17.42 -0.70 -31.79
CA ARG A 64 17.61 0.66 -32.31
C ARG A 64 17.62 0.65 -33.85
N ILE A 65 16.93 1.61 -34.45
CA ILE A 65 16.73 1.76 -35.92
C ILE A 65 18.03 1.60 -36.71
N MET A 66 19.17 1.91 -36.10
CA MET A 66 20.50 1.78 -36.71
C MET A 66 20.87 0.39 -37.25
N PHE A 67 20.22 -0.71 -36.84
CA PHE A 67 20.68 -2.06 -37.22
C PHE A 67 19.63 -3.04 -37.76
N ALA A 68 18.33 -2.70 -37.78
CA ALA A 68 17.30 -3.71 -38.05
C ALA A 68 16.23 -3.33 -39.09
N PHE A 69 15.94 -2.05 -39.33
CA PHE A 69 14.88 -1.64 -40.26
C PHE A 69 15.29 -0.37 -41.00
N THR A 70 15.24 -0.42 -42.33
CA THR A 70 15.51 0.73 -43.22
C THR A 70 14.31 1.66 -43.36
N THR A 71 13.13 1.26 -42.88
CA THR A 71 11.91 2.05 -42.92
C THR A 71 11.59 2.68 -41.55
N PRO A 72 11.23 3.97 -41.50
CA PRO A 72 10.78 4.59 -40.27
C PRO A 72 9.51 3.89 -39.78
N THR A 73 9.53 3.42 -38.53
CA THR A 73 8.39 2.77 -37.91
C THR A 73 7.38 3.84 -37.49
N ALA A 74 6.13 3.72 -37.95
CA ALA A 74 5.06 4.63 -37.55
C ALA A 74 4.82 4.58 -36.03
N LEU A 75 4.38 5.70 -35.43
CA LEU A 75 4.05 5.79 -34.00
C LEU A 75 2.95 4.80 -33.55
N SER A 76 2.22 4.18 -34.48
CA SER A 76 1.22 3.15 -34.21
C SER A 76 1.80 1.74 -34.07
N VAL A 77 3.10 1.53 -34.31
CA VAL A 77 3.71 0.20 -34.28
C VAL A 77 3.94 -0.25 -32.84
N SER A 78 3.29 -1.35 -32.47
CA SER A 78 3.26 -1.95 -31.14
C SER A 78 4.66 -2.31 -30.64
N ASN A 79 5.23 -1.46 -29.79
CA ASN A 79 6.56 -1.68 -29.22
C ASN A 79 6.44 -1.99 -27.72
N PHE A 80 7.15 -3.05 -27.30
CA PHE A 80 7.38 -3.51 -25.93
C PHE A 80 6.18 -4.14 -25.19
N HIS A 81 6.38 -5.35 -24.63
CA HIS A 81 5.37 -6.13 -23.93
C HIS A 81 5.90 -6.74 -22.61
N PRO A 82 5.83 -6.02 -21.49
CA PRO A 82 5.63 -6.67 -20.20
C PRO A 82 4.15 -7.04 -20.09
N SER A 83 3.80 -8.31 -20.33
CA SER A 83 2.42 -8.79 -20.20
C SER A 83 1.95 -8.76 -18.73
N PRO A 84 0.81 -8.12 -18.40
CA PRO A 84 -0.04 -8.63 -17.32
C PRO A 84 -0.65 -9.96 -17.82
N ARG A 85 -0.47 -11.02 -17.04
CA ARG A 85 -0.65 -12.39 -17.50
C ARG A 85 -2.12 -12.74 -17.74
N ARG A 86 -2.34 -13.38 -18.90
CA ARG A 86 -3.61 -13.94 -19.39
C ARG A 86 -4.12 -14.97 -18.38
N THR A 87 -5.29 -14.74 -17.78
CA THR A 87 -6.00 -15.78 -17.01
C THR A 87 -6.76 -16.67 -17.99
N THR A 88 -6.33 -17.92 -18.16
CA THR A 88 -7.01 -18.93 -18.99
C THR A 88 -8.05 -19.69 -18.19
N SER A 89 -9.03 -18.97 -17.62
CA SER A 89 -10.26 -19.60 -17.14
C SER A 89 -11.40 -19.20 -18.08
N PRO A 90 -12.11 -20.14 -18.72
CA PRO A 90 -13.17 -19.82 -19.67
C PRO A 90 -14.37 -19.10 -19.02
N ARG A 91 -14.43 -18.98 -17.68
CA ARG A 91 -15.44 -18.19 -16.96
C ARG A 91 -15.01 -16.74 -16.61
N ARG A 92 -13.81 -16.29 -17.00
CA ARG A 92 -13.30 -14.92 -16.72
C ARG A 92 -13.01 -14.09 -17.98
N ALA A 93 -13.56 -14.47 -19.12
CA ALA A 93 -13.27 -13.82 -20.40
C ALA A 93 -13.91 -12.42 -20.59
N HIS A 94 -14.84 -11.98 -19.75
CA HIS A 94 -15.60 -10.74 -19.98
C HIS A 94 -14.95 -9.43 -19.48
N HIS A 95 -13.71 -9.45 -18.97
CA HIS A 95 -13.01 -8.22 -18.52
C HIS A 95 -11.58 -8.05 -19.04
N ALA A 96 -11.19 -8.76 -20.10
CA ALA A 96 -9.91 -8.48 -20.76
C ALA A 96 -10.03 -7.22 -21.63
N THR A 97 -9.65 -6.07 -21.08
CA THR A 97 -9.51 -4.82 -21.85
C THR A 97 -8.51 -5.01 -23.00
N PRO A 98 -8.81 -4.53 -24.23
CA PRO A 98 -7.94 -4.70 -25.39
C PRO A 98 -6.59 -3.99 -25.25
N ARG A 99 -5.60 -4.52 -26.00
CA ARG A 99 -4.20 -4.11 -26.00
C ARG A 99 -4.00 -2.77 -26.70
N MET A 100 -3.64 -1.72 -25.95
CA MET A 100 -2.84 -0.59 -26.46
C MET A 100 -1.51 -0.56 -25.70
N SER A 101 -0.38 -0.68 -26.41
CA SER A 101 0.95 -0.88 -25.78
C SER A 101 1.64 0.41 -25.34
N THR A 102 1.19 1.58 -25.77
CA THR A 102 1.83 2.87 -25.45
C THR A 102 1.39 3.48 -24.11
N TYR A 103 0.24 3.10 -23.56
CA TYR A 103 -0.22 3.51 -22.22
C TYR A 103 0.20 2.57 -21.08
N ARG A 104 0.95 1.48 -21.38
CA ARG A 104 1.35 0.47 -20.38
C ARG A 104 2.64 0.78 -19.62
N TYR A 105 3.30 1.90 -19.89
CA TYR A 105 4.42 2.36 -19.06
C TYR A 105 3.97 2.97 -17.73
N SER A 106 2.67 3.22 -17.51
CA SER A 106 2.20 3.92 -16.31
C SER A 106 2.07 3.09 -15.02
N PRO A 107 1.59 1.82 -14.99
CA PRO A 107 1.27 1.18 -13.71
C PRO A 107 2.49 0.71 -12.92
N THR A 108 3.56 0.24 -13.58
CA THR A 108 4.79 -0.19 -12.89
C THR A 108 5.61 1.00 -12.42
N VAL A 109 5.58 2.11 -13.17
CA VAL A 109 6.23 3.36 -12.80
C VAL A 109 5.48 4.02 -11.62
N ASP A 110 4.16 4.07 -11.67
CA ASP A 110 3.32 4.58 -10.58
C ASP A 110 3.46 3.72 -9.31
N GLU A 111 3.55 2.40 -9.44
CA GLU A 111 3.87 1.51 -8.30
C GLU A 111 5.25 1.82 -7.70
N PHE A 112 6.27 2.04 -8.53
CA PHE A 112 7.60 2.44 -8.05
C PHE A 112 7.55 3.78 -7.30
N PHE A 113 6.90 4.80 -7.88
CA PHE A 113 6.76 6.11 -7.23
C PHE A 113 5.97 6.03 -5.93
N ALA A 114 4.85 5.31 -5.90
CA ALA A 114 4.07 5.11 -4.69
C ALA A 114 4.90 4.39 -3.60
N ARG A 115 5.69 3.38 -3.97
CA ARG A 115 6.62 2.70 -3.04
C ARG A 115 7.70 3.65 -2.52
N ASP A 116 8.26 4.50 -3.36
CA ASP A 116 9.28 5.45 -2.93
C ASP A 116 8.71 6.52 -2.00
N VAL A 117 7.56 7.11 -2.35
CA VAL A 117 6.83 8.08 -1.52
C VAL A 117 6.50 7.46 -0.16
N THR A 118 5.99 6.23 -0.11
CA THR A 118 5.73 5.57 1.18
C THR A 118 7.00 5.34 2.01
N ARG A 119 8.14 5.01 1.39
CA ARG A 119 9.43 4.89 2.09
C ARG A 119 9.89 6.22 2.68
N GLN A 120 9.77 7.31 1.93
CA GLN A 120 10.12 8.65 2.42
C GLN A 120 9.25 9.02 3.64
N TYR A 121 7.95 8.74 3.61
CA TYR A 121 7.07 8.99 4.75
C TYR A 121 7.31 8.06 5.95
N ILE A 122 7.75 6.82 5.73
CA ILE A 122 8.22 5.92 6.80
C ILE A 122 9.49 6.47 7.44
N ALA A 123 10.45 6.93 6.64
CA ALA A 123 11.68 7.56 7.13
C ALA A 123 11.39 8.84 7.92
N LYS A 124 10.44 9.66 7.45
CA LYS A 124 9.95 10.84 8.18
C LYS A 124 9.31 10.49 9.52
N ALA A 125 8.59 9.36 9.57
CA ALA A 125 7.98 8.83 10.78
C ALA A 125 9.00 8.24 11.77
N CYS A 126 10.12 7.71 11.26
CA CYS A 126 11.17 7.00 12.00
C CYS A 126 12.56 7.53 11.59
N PRO A 127 12.94 8.75 12.03
CA PRO A 127 14.21 9.36 11.62
C PRO A 127 15.44 8.73 12.28
N THR A 128 15.28 8.08 13.43
CA THR A 128 16.40 7.52 14.23
C THR A 128 16.75 6.08 13.84
N GLY A 129 15.96 5.42 13.00
CA GLY A 129 16.09 3.99 12.69
C GLY A 129 15.50 3.04 13.75
N GLU A 130 15.23 3.52 14.96
CA GLU A 130 14.51 2.76 15.99
C GLU A 130 12.99 2.83 15.74
N PRO A 131 12.30 1.68 15.56
CA PRO A 131 10.87 1.67 15.25
C PRO A 131 10.04 2.43 16.31
N PRO A 132 9.32 3.50 15.94
CA PRO A 132 8.52 4.26 16.88
C PRO A 132 7.29 3.49 17.34
N LEU A 133 6.70 3.92 18.45
CA LEU A 133 5.48 3.34 19.03
C LEU A 133 4.32 3.14 18.03
N GLN A 134 4.20 4.04 17.05
CA GLN A 134 3.15 3.97 16.02
C GLN A 134 3.30 2.79 15.06
N CYS A 135 4.51 2.23 14.95
CA CYS A 135 4.85 1.12 14.06
C CYS A 135 4.79 -0.24 14.77
N ILE A 136 4.39 -0.31 16.04
CA ILE A 136 4.17 -1.58 16.72
C ILE A 136 2.88 -2.21 16.15
N GLU A 137 3.03 -3.20 15.28
CA GLU A 137 1.94 -3.74 14.45
C GLU A 137 0.94 -4.60 15.24
N GLY A 138 1.36 -5.21 16.35
CA GLY A 138 0.57 -6.18 17.12
C GLY A 138 1.05 -6.30 18.56
N ASN A 139 0.20 -6.87 19.42
CA ASN A 139 0.55 -7.17 20.82
C ASN A 139 0.90 -8.65 21.03
N THR A 140 0.52 -9.50 20.07
CA THR A 140 0.82 -10.93 20.04
C THR A 140 1.69 -11.22 18.82
N PHE A 141 2.36 -12.36 18.84
CA PHE A 141 3.22 -12.81 17.76
C PHE A 141 2.45 -12.97 16.42
N ASP A 142 1.20 -13.44 16.47
CA ASP A 142 0.40 -13.72 15.28
C ASP A 142 -0.25 -12.47 14.65
N ALA A 143 -0.51 -11.44 15.47
CA ALA A 143 -1.19 -10.22 15.05
C ALA A 143 -0.60 -9.53 13.79
N PRO A 144 0.73 -9.37 13.61
CA PRO A 144 1.27 -8.80 12.38
C PRO A 144 0.98 -9.65 11.13
N TYR A 145 1.06 -10.97 11.21
CA TYR A 145 0.80 -11.88 10.09
C TYR A 145 -0.66 -11.81 9.63
N GLU A 146 -1.58 -11.85 10.58
CA GLU A 146 -3.01 -11.70 10.30
C GLU A 146 -3.36 -10.28 9.80
N SER A 147 -2.67 -9.25 10.29
CA SER A 147 -2.87 -7.88 9.80
C SER A 147 -2.42 -7.76 8.34
N ARG A 148 -1.35 -8.47 7.97
CA ARG A 148 -0.85 -8.55 6.60
C ARG A 148 -1.84 -9.26 5.69
N THR A 149 -2.41 -10.39 6.10
CA THR A 149 -3.40 -11.12 5.30
C THR A 149 -4.66 -10.27 5.09
N LEU A 150 -5.19 -9.66 6.15
CA LEU A 150 -6.37 -8.79 6.07
C LEU A 150 -6.15 -7.58 5.15
N LYS A 151 -5.02 -6.86 5.28
CA LYS A 151 -4.68 -5.73 4.39
C LYS A 151 -4.58 -6.17 2.92
N ARG A 152 -4.00 -7.35 2.66
CA ARG A 152 -3.89 -7.90 1.31
C ARG A 152 -5.26 -8.26 0.72
N GLN A 153 -6.15 -8.86 1.52
CA GLN A 153 -7.51 -9.18 1.08
C GLN A 153 -8.37 -7.94 0.90
N ALA A 154 -8.25 -6.95 1.78
CA ALA A 154 -8.94 -5.66 1.64
C ALA A 154 -8.63 -5.02 0.28
N GLN A 155 -7.37 -5.05 -0.16
CA GLN A 155 -7.00 -4.55 -1.49
C GLN A 155 -7.72 -5.26 -2.64
N LEU A 156 -7.89 -6.59 -2.55
CA LEU A 156 -8.69 -7.34 -3.52
C LEU A 156 -10.15 -6.89 -3.51
N ARG A 157 -10.73 -6.60 -2.34
CA ARG A 157 -12.09 -6.09 -2.21
C ARG A 157 -12.24 -4.67 -2.77
N TYR A 158 -11.26 -3.79 -2.57
CA TYR A 158 -11.20 -2.49 -3.26
C TYR A 158 -11.18 -2.64 -4.78
N ARG A 159 -10.52 -3.68 -5.31
CA ARG A 159 -10.54 -4.00 -6.74
C ARG A 159 -11.87 -4.58 -7.22
N GLN A 160 -12.72 -5.09 -6.34
CA GLN A 160 -14.05 -5.59 -6.68
C GLN A 160 -15.12 -4.49 -6.66
N LEU A 161 -14.79 -3.28 -6.19
CA LEU A 161 -15.70 -2.14 -6.25
C LEU A 161 -16.13 -1.83 -7.70
N PRO A 162 -17.35 -1.29 -7.89
CA PRO A 162 -17.80 -0.87 -9.21
C PRO A 162 -16.90 0.24 -9.77
N THR A 163 -16.80 0.29 -11.10
CA THR A 163 -15.91 1.22 -11.81
C THR A 163 -16.21 2.69 -11.47
N ALA A 164 -17.49 3.05 -11.36
CA ALA A 164 -17.91 4.40 -10.99
C ALA A 164 -17.30 4.85 -9.65
N VAL A 165 -17.34 4.01 -8.61
CA VAL A 165 -16.76 4.30 -7.30
C VAL A 165 -15.23 4.41 -7.37
N LYS A 166 -14.56 3.54 -8.13
CA LYS A 166 -13.10 3.62 -8.31
C LYS A 166 -12.68 4.93 -8.98
N VAL A 167 -13.41 5.35 -10.01
CA VAL A 167 -13.13 6.58 -10.76
C VAL A 167 -13.40 7.80 -9.87
N HIS A 168 -14.50 7.82 -9.13
CA HIS A 168 -14.78 8.85 -8.14
C HIS A 168 -13.63 8.97 -7.13
N ASN A 169 -13.22 7.87 -6.51
CA ASN A 169 -12.12 7.86 -5.55
C ASN A 169 -10.81 8.37 -6.18
N MET A 170 -10.51 8.00 -7.43
CA MET A 170 -9.31 8.45 -8.13
C MET A 170 -9.29 9.98 -8.34
N TYR A 171 -10.43 10.58 -8.69
CA TYR A 171 -10.51 12.03 -8.87
C TYR A 171 -10.46 12.77 -7.54
N GLU A 172 -11.13 12.25 -6.51
CA GLU A 172 -11.10 12.82 -5.17
C GLU A 172 -9.70 12.76 -4.55
N THR A 173 -8.99 11.63 -4.68
CA THR A 173 -7.59 11.54 -4.23
C THR A 173 -6.69 12.45 -5.04
N ARG A 174 -6.88 12.57 -6.36
CA ARG A 174 -6.11 13.54 -7.16
C ARG A 174 -6.32 14.96 -6.66
N ARG A 175 -7.57 15.37 -6.43
CA ARG A 175 -7.91 16.70 -5.89
C ARG A 175 -7.24 16.96 -4.54
N GLU A 176 -7.32 16.01 -3.61
CA GLU A 176 -6.66 16.14 -2.31
C GLU A 176 -5.13 16.21 -2.41
N ALA A 177 -4.53 15.47 -3.33
CA ALA A 177 -3.09 15.46 -3.51
C ALA A 177 -2.61 16.79 -4.11
N LEU A 178 -3.37 17.40 -5.02
CA LEU A 178 -3.08 18.75 -5.53
C LEU A 178 -3.11 19.80 -4.41
N ILE A 179 -4.08 19.73 -3.50
CA ILE A 179 -4.11 20.60 -2.30
C ILE A 179 -2.84 20.40 -1.46
N ALA A 180 -2.36 19.16 -1.33
CA ALA A 180 -1.15 18.83 -0.60
C ALA A 180 0.16 19.27 -1.30
N CYS A 181 0.14 19.52 -2.62
CA CYS A 181 1.28 20.04 -3.38
C CYS A 181 1.53 21.54 -3.14
N HIS A 182 0.60 22.26 -2.52
CA HIS A 182 0.75 23.69 -2.20
C HIS A 182 1.16 24.58 -3.40
N GLY A 183 0.64 24.28 -4.61
CA GLY A 183 0.94 25.05 -5.84
C GLY A 183 2.26 24.67 -6.54
N CYS A 184 2.93 23.59 -6.11
CA CYS A 184 4.16 23.14 -6.75
C CYS A 184 3.87 22.47 -8.11
N SER A 185 4.14 23.18 -9.20
CA SER A 185 3.86 22.71 -10.57
C SER A 185 4.49 21.36 -10.91
N HIS A 186 5.69 21.07 -10.41
CA HIS A 186 6.33 19.77 -10.64
C HIS A 186 5.60 18.64 -9.90
N GLU A 187 5.24 18.83 -8.63
CA GLU A 187 4.52 17.80 -7.87
C GLU A 187 3.10 17.59 -8.42
N GLU A 188 2.41 18.67 -8.81
CA GLU A 188 1.11 18.60 -9.45
C GLU A 188 1.18 17.76 -10.72
N ALA A 189 2.14 18.03 -11.62
CA ALA A 189 2.33 17.23 -12.83
C ALA A 189 2.58 15.74 -12.52
N ARG A 190 3.30 15.42 -11.44
CA ARG A 190 3.54 14.02 -11.03
C ARG A 190 2.27 13.37 -10.49
N VAL A 191 1.56 14.04 -9.59
CA VAL A 191 0.33 13.56 -8.95
C VAL A 191 -0.80 13.36 -9.97
N LEU A 192 -0.93 14.26 -10.95
CA LEU A 192 -1.93 14.15 -12.02
C LEU A 192 -1.78 12.86 -12.83
N ASN A 193 -0.53 12.51 -13.17
CA ASN A 193 -0.19 11.39 -14.03
C ASN A 193 -0.09 10.04 -13.30
N ASN A 194 0.07 10.04 -11.97
CA ASN A 194 0.39 8.86 -11.16
C ASN A 194 -0.63 8.68 -10.00
N PRO A 195 -1.79 8.03 -10.23
CA PRO A 195 -2.86 7.94 -9.25
C PRO A 195 -2.53 7.12 -7.99
N MET A 196 -1.68 6.08 -8.09
CA MET A 196 -1.23 5.34 -6.91
C MET A 196 -0.29 6.18 -6.06
N MET A 197 0.62 6.94 -6.69
CA MET A 197 1.50 7.90 -6.02
C MET A 197 0.68 8.97 -5.30
N ALA A 198 -0.35 9.53 -5.93
CA ALA A 198 -1.25 10.52 -5.32
C ALA A 198 -1.88 9.98 -4.02
N THR A 199 -2.39 8.75 -4.08
CA THR A 199 -2.97 8.08 -2.90
C THR A 199 -1.92 7.84 -1.82
N ALA A 200 -0.73 7.34 -2.20
CA ALA A 200 0.37 7.11 -1.27
C ALA A 200 0.87 8.40 -0.61
N MET A 201 0.86 9.52 -1.33
CA MET A 201 1.22 10.84 -0.80
C MET A 201 0.25 11.29 0.28
N ILE A 202 -1.05 11.23 0.02
CA ILE A 202 -2.09 11.66 0.97
C ILE A 202 -2.06 10.82 2.25
N VAL A 203 -1.97 9.51 2.10
CA VAL A 203 -1.91 8.57 3.24
C VAL A 203 -0.59 8.72 3.99
N GLY A 204 0.53 8.77 3.28
CA GLY A 204 1.86 8.93 3.86
C GLY A 204 2.01 10.25 4.63
N GLN A 205 1.48 11.34 4.10
CA GLN A 205 1.46 12.63 4.80
C GLN A 205 0.63 12.52 6.09
N ALA A 206 -0.58 11.93 6.05
CA ALA A 206 -1.43 11.76 7.22
C ALA A 206 -0.80 10.90 8.31
N GLU A 207 -0.21 9.77 7.92
CA GLU A 207 0.39 8.79 8.82
C GLU A 207 1.71 9.31 9.40
N SER A 208 2.57 9.93 8.59
CA SER A 208 3.86 10.48 9.06
C SER A 208 3.69 11.62 10.07
N THR A 209 2.66 12.46 9.92
CA THR A 209 2.37 13.54 10.87
C THR A 209 1.43 13.13 11.99
N ARG A 210 1.02 11.85 12.06
CA ARG A 210 0.07 11.33 13.07
C ARG A 210 -1.26 12.09 13.10
N ALA A 211 -1.71 12.59 11.94
CA ALA A 211 -2.91 13.43 11.86
C ALA A 211 -4.22 12.63 12.04
N CYS A 212 -4.18 11.30 11.97
CA CYS A 212 -5.37 10.46 12.12
C CYS A 212 -5.90 10.47 13.56
N SER A 213 -7.24 10.45 13.71
CA SER A 213 -7.92 10.33 15.01
C SER A 213 -7.48 9.11 15.84
N ARG A 214 -6.96 8.05 15.20
CA ARG A 214 -6.34 6.90 15.89
C ARG A 214 -5.20 7.29 16.83
N TYR A 215 -4.46 8.36 16.50
CA TYR A 215 -3.31 8.81 17.28
C TYR A 215 -3.65 9.92 18.28
N ILE A 216 -4.85 10.51 18.18
CA ILE A 216 -5.26 11.67 18.97
C ILE A 216 -6.34 11.23 19.96
N ARG A 217 -6.08 11.50 21.24
CA ARG A 217 -7.05 11.24 22.30
C ARG A 217 -8.01 12.42 22.42
N ALA A 218 -9.29 12.12 22.70
CA ALA A 218 -10.28 13.15 22.97
C ALA A 218 -10.01 13.80 24.32
N ALA A 219 -10.17 15.11 24.38
CA ALA A 219 -10.09 15.89 25.61
C ALA A 219 -11.28 15.63 26.54
N GLY A 220 -12.46 15.32 25.99
CA GLY A 220 -13.68 15.08 26.76
C GLY A 220 -14.76 14.32 25.97
N LYS A 221 -15.89 14.08 26.63
CA LYS A 221 -17.03 13.34 26.05
C LYS A 221 -17.61 14.06 24.83
N ASP A 222 -17.67 15.38 24.86
CA ASP A 222 -18.22 16.20 23.77
C ASP A 222 -17.44 15.97 22.47
N GLU A 223 -16.11 15.93 22.56
CA GLU A 223 -15.24 15.66 21.41
C GLU A 223 -15.43 14.23 20.87
N ASP A 224 -15.65 13.24 21.73
CA ASP A 224 -15.99 11.88 21.28
C ASP A 224 -17.35 11.83 20.57
N VAL A 225 -18.35 12.59 21.03
CA VAL A 225 -19.66 12.69 20.36
C VAL A 225 -19.51 13.32 18.97
N MET A 226 -18.72 14.38 18.84
CA MET A 226 -18.44 15.00 17.53
C MET A 226 -17.65 14.09 16.60
N VAL A 227 -16.68 13.33 17.11
CA VAL A 227 -15.97 12.34 16.28
C VAL A 227 -16.93 11.28 15.77
N ARG A 228 -17.85 10.79 16.62
CA ARG A 228 -18.88 9.82 16.21
C ARG A 228 -19.84 10.40 15.17
N SER A 229 -20.22 11.68 15.29
CA SER A 229 -21.08 12.30 14.28
C SER A 229 -20.38 12.41 12.93
N VAL A 230 -19.09 12.78 12.91
CA VAL A 230 -18.28 12.80 11.68
C VAL A 230 -18.11 11.39 11.10
N GLU A 231 -17.83 10.39 11.93
CA GLU A 231 -17.77 8.99 11.49
C GLU A 231 -19.10 8.52 10.87
N ASN A 232 -20.24 8.88 11.48
CA ASN A 232 -21.56 8.57 10.93
C ASN A 232 -21.80 9.24 9.57
N VAL A 233 -21.33 10.48 9.36
CA VAL A 233 -21.40 11.15 8.05
C VAL A 233 -20.62 10.36 7.01
N TYR A 234 -19.40 9.93 7.33
CA TYR A 234 -18.62 9.10 6.39
C TYR A 234 -19.23 7.72 6.16
N MET A 235 -19.80 7.07 7.18
CA MET A 235 -20.48 5.78 6.99
C MET A 235 -21.72 5.91 6.08
N LYS A 236 -22.48 7.00 6.20
CA LYS A 236 -23.60 7.32 5.30
C LYS A 236 -23.11 7.60 3.87
N ALA A 237 -21.99 8.31 3.71
CA ALA A 237 -21.39 8.58 2.41
C ALA A 237 -20.90 7.31 1.70
N VAL A 238 -20.37 6.34 2.45
CA VAL A 238 -19.92 5.04 1.91
C VAL A 238 -21.11 4.16 1.49
N ASN A 239 -22.21 4.20 2.26
CA ASN A 239 -23.37 3.31 2.10
C ASN A 239 -24.70 4.08 2.03
N PRO A 240 -24.98 4.82 0.94
CA PRO A 240 -26.21 5.62 0.84
C PRO A 240 -27.48 4.77 0.69
N GLY A 241 -27.38 3.56 0.12
CA GLY A 241 -28.52 2.70 -0.23
C GLY A 241 -28.89 1.63 0.80
N GLY A 242 -28.36 1.68 2.03
CA GLY A 242 -28.61 0.68 3.08
C GLY A 242 -27.91 -0.67 2.89
N VAL A 243 -27.53 -1.02 1.66
CA VAL A 243 -26.64 -2.17 1.38
C VAL A 243 -25.19 -1.77 1.70
N PHE A 244 -24.51 -2.60 2.49
CA PHE A 244 -23.11 -2.38 2.83
C PHE A 244 -22.19 -2.53 1.61
N SER A 245 -21.28 -1.57 1.45
CA SER A 245 -20.21 -1.58 0.47
C SER A 245 -19.23 -2.70 0.76
N THR A 246 -18.72 -3.33 -0.29
CA THR A 246 -17.67 -4.34 -0.20
C THR A 246 -16.32 -3.77 0.23
N ALA A 247 -16.20 -2.43 0.38
CA ALA A 247 -15.06 -1.78 1.01
C ALA A 247 -15.04 -1.99 2.55
N CYS A 248 -16.19 -2.27 3.17
CA CYS A 248 -16.28 -2.61 4.59
C CYS A 248 -15.80 -4.06 4.78
N THR A 249 -14.57 -4.25 5.26
CA THR A 249 -13.95 -5.57 5.38
C THR A 249 -13.27 -5.76 6.74
N ASP A 250 -14.07 -5.91 7.80
CA ASP A 250 -13.54 -6.18 9.15
C ASP A 250 -13.00 -7.60 9.30
N GLY A 251 -13.55 -8.54 8.52
CA GLY A 251 -13.10 -9.93 8.40
C GLY A 251 -13.58 -10.55 7.09
N GLN A 252 -12.87 -11.56 6.62
CA GLN A 252 -13.21 -12.40 5.47
C GLN A 252 -13.49 -13.84 5.90
N ALA A 253 -12.87 -14.28 7.00
CA ALA A 253 -13.14 -15.54 7.67
C ALA A 253 -13.74 -15.31 9.07
N LYS A 254 -14.26 -16.40 9.66
CA LYS A 254 -14.72 -16.40 11.05
C LYS A 254 -13.59 -15.94 11.97
N TYR A 255 -13.93 -15.24 13.06
CA TYR A 255 -12.99 -14.71 14.08
C TYR A 255 -12.09 -13.53 13.65
N GLU A 256 -11.87 -13.27 12.35
CA GLU A 256 -11.03 -12.16 11.91
C GLU A 256 -11.54 -10.77 12.33
N ALA A 257 -12.86 -10.57 12.39
CA ALA A 257 -13.46 -9.32 12.86
C ALA A 257 -13.16 -9.04 14.34
N TYR A 258 -13.13 -10.10 15.17
CA TYR A 258 -12.73 -9.98 16.58
C TYR A 258 -11.25 -9.57 16.70
N LEU A 259 -10.38 -10.14 15.87
CA LEU A 259 -8.97 -9.77 15.83
C LEU A 259 -8.78 -8.30 15.40
N SER A 260 -9.57 -7.83 14.43
CA SER A 260 -9.60 -6.40 14.04
C SER A 260 -10.01 -5.51 15.22
N GLN A 261 -11.05 -5.91 15.98
CA GLN A 261 -11.49 -5.20 17.18
C GLN A 261 -10.38 -5.10 18.23
N VAL A 262 -9.67 -6.20 18.50
CA VAL A 262 -8.56 -6.22 19.47
C VAL A 262 -7.43 -5.27 19.03
N ARG A 263 -7.12 -5.21 17.73
CA ARG A 263 -6.13 -4.27 17.19
C ARG A 263 -6.56 -2.82 17.35
N GLY A 264 -7.83 -2.51 17.15
CA GLY A 264 -8.40 -1.18 17.41
C GLY A 264 -8.19 -0.75 18.86
N LYS A 265 -8.54 -1.62 19.81
CA LYS A 265 -8.34 -1.38 21.26
C LYS A 265 -6.86 -1.24 21.64
N ALA A 266 -5.99 -2.07 21.06
CA ALA A 266 -4.55 -1.98 21.27
C ALA A 266 -3.97 -0.67 20.72
N ALA A 267 -4.42 -0.22 19.55
CA ALA A 267 -4.00 1.07 18.99
C ALA A 267 -4.45 2.26 19.85
N GLU A 268 -5.65 2.18 20.45
CA GLU A 268 -6.12 3.18 21.41
C GLU A 268 -5.23 3.21 22.67
N PHE A 269 -4.80 2.06 23.18
CA PHE A 269 -3.86 2.02 24.30
C PHE A 269 -2.52 2.68 23.94
N ARG A 270 -1.99 2.43 22.74
CA ARG A 270 -0.74 3.07 22.27
C ARG A 270 -0.88 4.57 22.10
N SER A 271 -2.04 5.09 21.68
CA SER A 271 -2.25 6.53 21.58
C SER A 271 -2.11 7.25 22.94
N ARG A 272 -2.35 6.53 24.04
CA ARG A 272 -2.15 7.04 25.41
C ARG A 272 -0.68 7.12 25.80
N GLN A 273 0.18 6.28 25.24
CA GLN A 273 1.60 6.17 25.57
C GLN A 273 2.49 7.22 24.89
N TYR A 274 1.98 7.97 23.90
CA TYR A 274 2.78 9.03 23.27
C TYR A 274 3.21 10.11 24.28
N SER A 275 4.41 10.66 24.06
CA SER A 275 4.91 11.82 24.78
C SER A 275 4.01 13.04 24.56
N LYS A 276 4.06 14.00 25.51
CA LYS A 276 3.28 15.24 25.43
C LYS A 276 3.57 16.02 24.13
N ALA A 277 4.85 16.10 23.74
CA ALA A 277 5.28 16.74 22.50
C ALA A 277 4.68 16.05 21.25
N ALA A 278 4.70 14.71 21.20
CA ALA A 278 4.13 13.96 20.08
C ALA A 278 2.61 14.15 19.97
N LYS A 279 1.90 14.20 21.11
CA LYS A 279 0.45 14.46 21.16
C LYS A 279 0.11 15.87 20.68
N ALA A 280 0.85 16.89 21.14
CA ALA A 280 0.67 18.27 20.69
C ALA A 280 0.94 18.41 19.19
N GLY A 281 2.04 17.84 18.70
CA GLY A 281 2.38 17.84 17.28
C GLY A 281 1.31 17.18 16.40
N ALA A 282 0.77 16.03 16.83
CA ALA A 282 -0.32 15.35 16.14
C ALA A 282 -1.60 16.21 16.08
N ALA A 283 -1.95 16.88 17.18
CA ALA A 283 -3.11 17.78 17.24
C ALA A 283 -2.98 18.97 16.28
N TYR A 284 -1.82 19.63 16.25
CA TYR A 284 -1.57 20.72 15.31
C TYR A 284 -1.56 20.25 13.85
N ALA A 285 -0.96 19.09 13.58
CA ALA A 285 -0.95 18.51 12.24
C ALA A 285 -2.35 18.15 11.75
N ALA A 286 -3.19 17.58 12.62
CA ALA A 286 -4.59 17.27 12.31
C ALA A 286 -5.40 18.54 11.98
N ARG A 287 -5.24 19.61 12.77
CA ARG A 287 -5.86 20.92 12.49
C ARG A 287 -5.45 21.47 11.13
N LYS A 288 -4.14 21.56 10.88
CA LYS A 288 -3.60 22.04 9.59
C LYS A 288 -4.17 21.26 8.41
N ARG A 289 -4.26 19.94 8.54
CA ARG A 289 -4.81 19.06 7.50
C ARG A 289 -6.32 19.24 7.31
N ALA A 290 -7.08 19.43 8.38
CA ALA A 290 -8.53 19.64 8.31
C ALA A 290 -8.85 21.00 7.68
N THR A 291 -8.21 22.08 8.13
CA THR A 291 -8.38 23.44 7.59
C THR A 291 -8.05 23.54 6.10
N ALA A 292 -7.08 22.76 5.62
CA ALA A 292 -6.78 22.69 4.18
C ALA A 292 -7.96 22.18 3.33
N ARG A 293 -8.99 21.56 3.95
CA ARG A 293 -10.17 21.04 3.26
C ARG A 293 -11.40 21.96 3.35
N THR A 294 -11.44 22.92 4.26
CA THR A 294 -12.68 23.61 4.66
C THR A 294 -12.94 24.94 4.02
N HIS A 295 -12.35 25.21 2.86
CA HIS A 295 -12.74 26.31 1.97
C HIS A 295 -12.99 27.65 2.68
N ILE A 296 -12.15 28.01 3.67
CA ILE A 296 -12.19 29.29 4.41
C ILE A 296 -13.46 29.43 5.30
N CYS A 297 -14.10 28.31 5.67
CA CYS A 297 -15.23 28.32 6.59
C CYS A 297 -14.76 28.59 8.04
N VAL A 298 -14.97 29.82 8.51
CA VAL A 298 -14.57 30.27 9.86
C VAL A 298 -15.18 29.40 10.96
N TYR A 299 -16.42 28.93 10.78
CA TYR A 299 -17.08 28.05 11.75
C TYR A 299 -16.38 26.70 11.87
N GLU A 300 -16.08 26.05 10.74
CA GLU A 300 -15.39 24.75 10.73
C GLU A 300 -13.96 24.87 11.27
N ASP A 301 -13.25 25.93 10.90
CA ASP A 301 -11.91 26.21 11.43
C ASP A 301 -11.92 26.43 12.95
N GLY A 302 -12.92 27.15 13.48
CA GLY A 302 -13.14 27.28 14.92
C GLY A 302 -13.34 25.93 15.61
N LEU A 303 -14.11 25.03 14.99
CA LEU A 303 -14.33 23.68 15.51
C LEU A 303 -13.07 22.82 15.49
N TYR A 304 -12.27 22.83 14.42
CA TYR A 304 -11.00 22.08 14.37
C TYR A 304 -9.99 22.58 15.39
N ASN A 305 -9.92 23.90 15.57
CA ASN A 305 -9.06 24.51 16.58
C ASN A 305 -9.46 24.05 18.00
N LYS A 306 -10.75 23.99 18.30
CA LYS A 306 -11.23 23.53 19.61
C LYS A 306 -11.09 22.01 19.81
N TYR A 307 -11.34 21.22 18.75
CA TYR A 307 -11.47 19.76 18.82
C TYR A 307 -10.52 19.05 17.84
N PRO A 308 -9.23 18.86 18.20
CA PRO A 308 -8.22 18.30 17.31
C PRO A 308 -8.46 16.83 16.91
N LYS A 309 -9.15 16.03 17.73
CA LYS A 309 -9.51 14.65 17.35
C LYS A 309 -10.59 14.65 16.28
N MET A 310 -11.52 15.60 16.34
CA MET A 310 -12.51 15.81 15.28
C MET A 310 -11.81 16.22 13.99
N ALA A 311 -10.86 17.16 14.04
CA ALA A 311 -10.00 17.48 12.89
C ALA A 311 -9.27 16.25 12.33
N GLY A 312 -8.75 15.39 13.21
CA GLY A 312 -8.06 14.16 12.81
C GLY A 312 -8.97 13.05 12.24
N SER A 313 -10.29 13.18 12.39
CA SER A 313 -11.26 12.27 11.79
C SER A 313 -11.59 12.61 10.33
N MET A 314 -11.23 13.81 9.89
CA MET A 314 -11.42 14.27 8.51
C MET A 314 -10.61 13.40 7.54
N ARG A 315 -11.28 12.95 6.48
CA ARG A 315 -10.77 12.03 5.45
C ARG A 315 -11.38 12.42 4.09
N PRO A 316 -10.91 11.84 2.96
CA PRO A 316 -11.53 12.08 1.66
C PRO A 316 -13.04 11.88 1.70
N SER A 317 -13.75 12.56 0.80
CA SER A 317 -15.22 12.56 0.71
C SER A 317 -15.83 11.14 0.73
N PHE A 318 -15.13 10.16 0.16
CA PHE A 318 -15.55 8.75 0.12
C PHE A 318 -15.29 7.95 1.41
N GLY A 319 -14.80 8.57 2.51
CA GLY A 319 -14.87 8.03 3.87
C GLY A 319 -13.85 6.95 4.27
N TYR A 320 -12.95 6.55 3.38
CA TYR A 320 -11.85 5.63 3.68
C TYR A 320 -10.57 6.07 2.97
N TYR A 321 -9.42 5.58 3.42
CA TYR A 321 -8.17 5.68 2.66
C TYR A 321 -7.93 4.36 1.94
N ALA A 322 -7.63 4.41 0.64
CA ALA A 322 -7.28 3.19 -0.08
C ALA A 322 -5.96 2.62 0.50
N PRO A 323 -5.93 1.35 0.92
CA PRO A 323 -4.74 0.76 1.52
C PRO A 323 -3.65 0.60 0.47
N PHE A 324 -2.45 1.08 0.79
CA PHE A 324 -1.27 0.83 -0.01
C PHE A 324 -0.70 -0.56 0.29
N VAL A 325 -0.41 -1.34 -0.75
CA VAL A 325 0.24 -2.67 -0.65
C VAL A 325 1.34 -2.74 -1.70
N SER A 326 2.53 -3.14 -1.26
CA SER A 326 3.78 -2.97 -2.02
C SER A 326 3.92 -3.85 -3.27
N ARG A 327 3.02 -4.82 -3.50
CA ARG A 327 2.84 -5.61 -4.73
C ARG A 327 1.45 -6.26 -4.75
N PRO A 328 0.44 -5.63 -5.38
CA PRO A 328 -0.94 -6.08 -5.26
C PRO A 328 -1.24 -7.47 -5.85
N SER A 329 -0.45 -7.88 -6.85
CA SER A 329 -0.72 -9.04 -7.72
C SER A 329 0.29 -10.18 -7.58
N ASP A 330 1.36 -9.98 -6.83
CA ASP A 330 2.53 -10.86 -6.95
C ASP A 330 2.60 -11.82 -5.76
N GLY A 331 2.53 -13.11 -6.05
CA GLY A 331 2.92 -14.14 -5.09
C GLY A 331 4.43 -14.07 -4.85
N THR A 332 4.88 -14.48 -3.65
CA THR A 332 6.32 -14.66 -3.37
C THR A 332 6.89 -15.93 -3.99
N GLN A 333 6.03 -16.80 -4.54
CA GLN A 333 6.45 -18.05 -5.17
C GLN A 333 7.16 -17.77 -6.50
N ALA A 334 8.27 -18.45 -6.77
CA ALA A 334 9.02 -18.38 -8.04
C ALA A 334 8.14 -18.60 -9.29
N ARG A 335 6.98 -19.25 -9.12
CA ARG A 335 5.91 -19.35 -10.10
C ARG A 335 5.07 -18.06 -10.20
N VAL A 336 5.71 -16.89 -10.31
CA VAL A 336 5.01 -15.66 -10.78
C VAL A 336 4.82 -15.77 -12.30
N GLY A 337 3.96 -16.74 -12.64
CA GLY A 337 3.38 -17.05 -13.94
C GLY A 337 4.15 -17.93 -14.92
N GLY A 338 5.11 -18.73 -14.47
CA GLY A 338 5.24 -20.01 -15.15
C GLY A 338 3.91 -20.73 -15.01
N ILE A 339 3.19 -21.00 -16.11
CA ILE A 339 2.26 -22.13 -16.12
C ILE A 339 3.14 -23.28 -15.64
N ALA A 340 2.89 -23.75 -14.44
CA ALA A 340 3.30 -25.08 -14.13
C ALA A 340 2.62 -25.96 -15.17
N LYS A 341 3.40 -26.51 -16.09
CA LYS A 341 3.14 -27.88 -16.46
C LYS A 341 3.30 -28.62 -15.13
N ASP A 342 2.21 -28.77 -14.37
CA ASP A 342 2.24 -29.62 -13.21
C ASP A 342 2.59 -31.01 -13.73
N PRO A 343 3.75 -31.59 -13.38
CA PRO A 343 4.03 -32.97 -13.76
C PRO A 343 2.95 -33.92 -13.18
N GLY A 344 2.25 -33.51 -12.12
CA GLY A 344 1.15 -34.26 -11.52
C GLY A 344 -0.13 -34.37 -12.36
N TYR A 345 -0.40 -33.46 -13.31
CA TYR A 345 -1.62 -33.55 -14.13
C TYR A 345 -1.47 -34.52 -15.30
N VAL A 346 -0.23 -34.81 -15.73
CA VAL A 346 0.05 -35.83 -16.75
C VAL A 346 -0.05 -37.24 -16.14
N PHE A 347 0.43 -37.42 -14.90
CA PHE A 347 0.29 -38.70 -14.19
C PHE A 347 -1.16 -39.06 -13.84
N ALA A 348 -2.03 -38.08 -13.58
CA ALA A 348 -3.44 -38.35 -13.30
C ALA A 348 -4.19 -38.86 -14.55
N VAL A 349 -3.87 -38.34 -15.74
CA VAL A 349 -4.52 -38.75 -16.99
C VAL A 349 -4.00 -40.09 -17.49
N GLU A 350 -2.69 -40.38 -17.35
CA GLU A 350 -2.15 -41.70 -17.68
C GLU A 350 -2.64 -42.80 -16.72
N LYS A 351 -2.80 -42.49 -15.43
CA LYS A 351 -3.30 -43.46 -14.46
C LYS A 351 -4.80 -43.72 -14.65
N LEU A 352 -5.60 -42.70 -14.99
CA LEU A 352 -7.00 -42.90 -15.38
C LEU A 352 -7.14 -43.65 -16.71
N GLY A 353 -6.27 -43.38 -17.69
CA GLY A 353 -6.24 -44.11 -18.97
C GLY A 353 -5.95 -45.60 -18.78
N LYS A 354 -4.98 -45.95 -17.91
CA LYS A 354 -4.63 -47.34 -17.58
C LYS A 354 -5.71 -48.05 -16.74
N MET A 355 -6.42 -47.32 -15.87
CA MET A 355 -7.54 -47.90 -15.11
C MET A 355 -8.77 -48.15 -15.97
N LEU A 356 -9.03 -47.30 -16.97
CA LEU A 356 -10.15 -47.48 -17.90
C LEU A 356 -9.88 -48.56 -18.96
N SER A 357 -8.62 -48.82 -19.34
CA SER A 357 -8.28 -49.93 -20.23
C SER A 357 -8.30 -51.30 -19.55
N SER A 358 -8.14 -51.35 -18.22
CA SER A 358 -8.18 -52.61 -17.45
C SER A 358 -9.60 -53.07 -17.07
N ALA A 359 -10.63 -52.23 -17.30
CA ALA A 359 -12.03 -52.55 -17.02
C ALA A 359 -12.80 -53.10 -18.24
N LYS A 360 -12.09 -53.45 -19.32
CA LYS A 360 -12.67 -53.93 -20.58
C LYS A 360 -12.27 -55.36 -20.97
N ASN A 361 -11.62 -56.11 -20.08
CA ASN A 361 -11.37 -57.55 -20.24
C ASN A 361 -12.04 -58.34 -19.12
#